data_AF-A0A2H9Q1L0-F1
#
_entry.id   AF-A0A2H9Q1L0-F1
#
_cell.length_a   1.000
_cell.length_b   1.000
_cell.length_c   1.000
_cell.angle_alpha   90.00
_cell.angle_beta   90.00
_cell.angle_gamma   90.00
#
_symmetry.space_group_name_H-M   'P 1'
#
loop_
_entity.id
_entity.type
_entity.pdbx_description
1 polymer ?
#
loop_
_entity_poly.entity_id
_entity_poly.type
_entity_poly.pdbx_seq_one_letter_code
_entity_poly.pdbx_strand_id
1 'polypeptide(L)'
;MERGKFLDIVVCGPDMSGTNTQIKGLVKLFQSKGMKVRDLRGTEIDALFHTSLFKTINKNYFSYAEFFTDKSTTSEMREKFLGVAAGCLIGGGTNQDLRVASMMQNKVTSYIDPNSADVWIMEEPTKRGAGQVNRVIEQNRSAFNDELNPKAAAETHSVYRTDEFLRFRKPLRENNKIIIRSRSEESACYQRYNFFYLKKGVHKNYYLQLEGHKIAFANPPTNLFVVSGPKDWTVSDYLKLKQERSNGRDFDDHEKNASYQVLVNKRYATNWLEKLYKKGTKKYGGTMPEVTRFNLYDTEDEINRQMAEKISSLF
;
A
#
# COMPACT_ATOMS: atom_id res chain seq x y z
N MET A 1 -22.65 11.58 12.67
CA MET A 1 -22.84 10.20 12.15
C MET A 1 -22.02 9.28 13.03
N GLU A 2 -22.67 8.48 13.88
CA GLU A 2 -21.99 7.37 14.55
C GLU A 2 -21.66 6.31 13.51
N ARG A 3 -20.40 5.89 13.45
CA ARG A 3 -19.93 4.96 12.42
C ARG A 3 -19.99 3.54 12.96
N GLY A 4 -20.90 2.73 12.41
CA GLY A 4 -21.17 1.36 12.89
C GLY A 4 -20.12 0.31 12.52
N LYS A 5 -19.26 0.53 11.50
CA LYS A 5 -18.29 -0.48 11.02
C LYS A 5 -16.91 0.11 10.71
N PHE A 6 -15.86 -0.51 11.24
CA PHE A 6 -14.46 -0.25 10.86
C PHE A 6 -14.27 -0.50 9.35
N LEU A 7 -13.47 0.33 8.67
CA LEU A 7 -13.12 0.10 7.25
C LEU A 7 -11.60 0.11 7.05
N ASP A 8 -11.10 -0.98 6.46
CA ASP A 8 -9.76 -1.10 5.88
C ASP A 8 -9.95 -1.51 4.42
N ILE A 9 -9.68 -0.56 3.53
CA ILE A 9 -9.93 -0.66 2.09
C ILE A 9 -8.59 -0.81 1.40
N VAL A 10 -8.44 -1.90 0.65
CA VAL A 10 -7.28 -2.09 -0.24
C VAL A 10 -7.72 -1.85 -1.67
N VAL A 11 -7.06 -0.91 -2.35
CA VAL A 11 -7.19 -0.69 -3.79
C VAL A 11 -6.05 -1.43 -4.50
N CYS A 12 -6.38 -2.33 -5.41
CA CYS A 12 -5.43 -3.24 -6.05
C CYS A 12 -5.81 -3.56 -7.50
N GLY A 13 -4.87 -4.16 -8.24
CA GLY A 13 -5.04 -4.50 -9.65
C GLY A 13 -3.70 -4.86 -10.30
N PRO A 14 -3.71 -5.35 -11.55
CA PRO A 14 -2.47 -5.56 -12.31
C PRO A 14 -1.75 -4.23 -12.53
N ASP A 15 -0.52 -4.27 -13.06
CA ASP A 15 0.13 -3.02 -13.44
C ASP A 15 -0.66 -2.30 -14.52
N MET A 16 -0.53 -0.98 -14.54
CA MET A 16 -1.37 -0.06 -15.31
C MET A 16 -2.81 0.09 -14.83
N SER A 17 -3.27 -0.55 -13.74
CA SER A 17 -4.67 -0.43 -13.25
C SER A 17 -5.08 0.93 -12.65
N GLY A 18 -4.14 1.86 -12.43
CA GLY A 18 -4.46 3.22 -11.96
C GLY A 18 -4.81 3.32 -10.47
N THR A 19 -4.31 2.42 -9.62
CA THR A 19 -4.64 2.39 -8.17
C THR A 19 -4.42 3.74 -7.46
N ASN A 20 -3.38 4.50 -7.81
CA ASN A 20 -3.12 5.82 -7.22
C ASN A 20 -4.20 6.84 -7.57
N THR A 21 -4.73 6.79 -8.79
CA THR A 21 -5.85 7.62 -9.22
C THR A 21 -7.09 7.34 -8.38
N GLN A 22 -7.41 6.05 -8.18
CA GLN A 22 -8.62 5.69 -7.42
C GLN A 22 -8.50 6.01 -5.93
N ILE A 23 -7.30 5.90 -5.35
CA ILE A 23 -7.05 6.37 -3.99
C ILE A 23 -7.26 7.88 -3.89
N LYS A 24 -6.84 8.68 -4.88
CA LYS A 24 -7.13 10.13 -4.89
C LYS A 24 -8.64 10.40 -4.93
N GLY A 25 -9.40 9.62 -5.70
CA GLY A 25 -10.87 9.69 -5.70
C GLY A 25 -11.46 9.43 -4.31
N LEU A 26 -11.02 8.38 -3.64
CA LEU A 26 -11.44 8.07 -2.27
C LEU A 26 -11.03 9.17 -1.26
N VAL A 27 -9.83 9.74 -1.38
CA VAL A 27 -9.38 10.87 -0.55
C VAL A 27 -10.35 12.06 -0.70
N LYS A 28 -10.65 12.46 -1.94
CA LYS A 28 -11.61 13.55 -2.23
C LYS A 28 -12.99 13.26 -1.64
N LEU A 29 -13.47 12.02 -1.76
CA LEU A 29 -14.75 11.58 -1.21
C LEU A 29 -14.80 11.72 0.32
N PHE A 30 -13.75 11.31 1.04
CA PHE A 30 -13.74 11.44 2.50
C PHE A 30 -13.57 12.89 2.95
N GLN A 31 -12.76 13.68 2.25
CA GLN A 31 -12.61 15.12 2.53
C GLN A 31 -13.92 15.87 2.29
N SER A 32 -14.69 15.55 1.24
CA SER A 32 -15.99 16.20 0.98
C SER A 32 -17.05 15.88 2.05
N LYS A 33 -16.86 14.79 2.80
CA LYS A 33 -17.65 14.45 3.99
C LYS A 33 -17.13 15.12 5.27
N GLY A 34 -16.18 16.05 5.17
CA GLY A 34 -15.59 16.78 6.29
C GLY A 34 -14.58 15.96 7.11
N MET A 35 -14.14 14.80 6.63
CA MET A 35 -13.18 13.95 7.35
C MET A 35 -11.75 14.45 7.13
N LYS A 36 -10.95 14.43 8.20
CA LYS A 36 -9.52 14.74 8.11
C LYS A 36 -8.76 13.52 7.59
N VAL A 37 -8.05 13.71 6.48
CA VAL A 37 -7.26 12.66 5.83
C VAL A 37 -5.77 12.98 5.97
N ARG A 38 -4.95 11.96 6.24
CA ARG A 38 -3.48 12.04 6.24
C ARG A 38 -2.87 10.92 5.41
N ASP A 39 -1.83 11.25 4.65
CA ASP A 39 -1.10 10.31 3.80
C ASP A 39 0.29 10.05 4.36
N LEU A 40 0.51 8.80 4.80
CA LEU A 40 1.78 8.32 5.32
C LEU A 40 2.50 7.42 4.32
N ARG A 41 2.10 7.39 3.05
CA ARG A 41 2.87 6.72 1.98
C ARG A 41 4.23 7.39 1.80
N GLY A 42 5.17 6.70 1.18
CA GLY A 42 6.54 7.18 1.02
C GLY A 42 7.51 6.59 2.03
N THR A 43 8.55 7.36 2.30
CA THR A 43 9.74 6.99 3.07
C THR A 43 9.52 7.10 4.58
N GLU A 44 10.58 6.87 5.35
CA GLU A 44 10.54 7.05 6.80
C GLU A 44 10.41 8.54 7.17
N ILE A 45 10.91 9.44 6.33
CA ILE A 45 10.73 10.90 6.48
C ILE A 45 9.25 11.28 6.35
N ASP A 46 8.54 10.69 5.39
CA ASP A 46 7.10 10.93 5.20
C ASP A 46 6.29 10.48 6.42
N ALA A 47 6.67 9.36 7.06
CA ALA A 47 6.03 8.92 8.30
C ALA A 47 6.41 9.81 9.49
N LEU A 48 7.70 10.17 9.62
CA LEU A 48 8.19 11.08 10.67
C LEU A 48 7.49 12.43 10.63
N PHE A 49 7.17 12.95 9.45
CA PHE A 49 6.42 14.21 9.28
C PHE A 49 5.15 14.26 10.12
N HIS A 50 4.45 13.14 10.30
CA HIS A 50 3.18 13.07 11.05
C HIS A 50 3.34 12.95 12.57
N THR A 51 4.57 12.85 13.08
CA THR A 51 4.82 12.65 14.51
C THR A 51 4.50 13.90 15.35
N SER A 52 4.31 13.69 16.65
CA SER A 52 4.07 14.77 17.62
C SER A 52 5.25 15.75 17.73
N LEU A 53 6.46 15.33 17.33
CA LEU A 53 7.65 16.17 17.25
C LEU A 53 7.43 17.37 16.32
N PHE A 54 6.68 17.18 15.24
CA PHE A 54 6.42 18.20 14.22
C PHE A 54 5.00 18.77 14.29
N LYS A 55 4.31 18.66 15.43
CA LYS A 55 2.90 19.09 15.58
C LYS A 55 2.64 20.55 15.17
N THR A 56 3.64 21.43 15.31
CA THR A 56 3.55 22.85 14.94
C THR A 56 3.65 23.06 13.44
N ILE A 57 4.22 22.10 12.71
CA ILE A 57 4.42 22.13 11.27
C ILE A 57 3.32 21.33 10.57
N ASN A 58 3.04 20.10 11.01
CA ASN A 58 2.22 19.13 10.27
C ASN A 58 0.70 19.27 10.44
N LYS A 59 0.22 20.12 11.36
CA LYS A 59 -1.18 20.12 11.81
C LYS A 59 -2.19 20.26 10.65
N ASN A 60 -1.84 21.10 9.67
CA ASN A 60 -2.69 21.52 8.57
C ASN A 60 -2.38 20.81 7.24
N TYR A 61 -1.36 19.97 7.20
CA TYR A 61 -0.94 19.28 5.97
C TYR A 61 -1.47 17.85 5.95
N PHE A 62 -1.97 17.46 4.78
CA PHE A 62 -2.34 16.10 4.42
C PHE A 62 -1.10 15.20 4.30
N SER A 63 0.03 15.72 3.79
CA SER A 63 1.25 14.92 3.54
C SER A 63 2.54 15.75 3.62
N TYR A 64 3.68 15.06 3.72
CA TYR A 64 5.00 15.70 3.60
C TYR A 64 5.19 16.39 2.24
N ALA A 65 4.75 15.77 1.14
CA ALA A 65 4.87 16.33 -0.20
C ALA A 65 4.12 17.67 -0.34
N GLU A 66 2.92 17.76 0.25
CA GLU A 66 2.14 19.01 0.26
C GLU A 66 2.89 20.11 1.03
N PHE A 67 3.37 19.82 2.25
CA PHE A 67 4.20 20.74 3.02
C PHE A 67 5.43 21.23 2.25
N PHE A 68 6.13 20.32 1.58
CA PHE A 68 7.36 20.65 0.87
C PHE A 68 7.11 21.53 -0.37
N THR A 69 5.94 21.39 -1.00
CA THR A 69 5.59 22.11 -2.24
C THR A 69 4.74 23.36 -2.01
N ASP A 70 4.21 23.56 -0.80
CA ASP A 70 3.44 24.74 -0.47
C ASP A 70 4.33 26.00 -0.48
N LYS A 71 3.94 26.99 -1.29
CA LYS A 71 4.60 28.29 -1.42
C LYS A 71 4.62 29.10 -0.12
N SER A 72 3.70 28.82 0.81
CA SER A 72 3.63 29.48 2.12
C SER A 72 4.71 28.99 3.09
N THR A 73 5.31 27.82 2.83
CA THR A 73 6.37 27.26 3.67
C THR A 73 7.73 27.84 3.27
N THR A 74 8.46 28.40 4.24
CA THR A 74 9.79 28.97 4.01
C THR A 74 10.87 27.89 3.88
N SER A 75 11.97 28.20 3.20
CA SER A 75 13.14 27.30 3.12
C SER A 75 13.67 26.94 4.50
N GLU A 76 13.73 27.90 5.43
CA GLU A 76 14.16 27.68 6.82
C GLU A 76 13.29 26.63 7.54
N MET A 77 11.97 26.67 7.36
CA MET A 77 11.07 25.67 7.96
C MET A 77 11.33 24.26 7.39
N ARG A 78 11.57 24.17 6.08
CA ARG A 78 11.87 22.89 5.40
C ARG A 78 13.21 22.33 5.85
N GLU A 79 14.24 23.17 5.91
CA GLU A 79 15.58 22.80 6.39
C GLU A 79 15.56 22.38 7.85
N LYS A 80 14.86 23.11 8.71
CA LYS A 80 14.67 22.74 10.12
C LYS A 80 13.98 21.38 10.27
N PHE A 81 12.91 21.15 9.51
CA PHE A 81 12.26 19.84 9.49
C PHE A 81 13.23 18.74 9.07
N LEU A 82 13.91 18.91 7.94
CA LEU A 82 14.85 17.91 7.41
C LEU A 82 16.01 17.63 8.36
N GLY A 83 16.58 18.66 9.01
CA GLY A 83 17.64 18.49 9.99
C GLY A 83 17.21 17.67 11.19
N VAL A 84 16.03 17.94 11.77
CA VAL A 84 15.49 17.18 12.90
C VAL A 84 15.12 15.75 12.49
N ALA A 85 14.49 15.58 11.31
CA ALA A 85 14.12 14.27 10.80
C ALA A 85 15.36 13.40 10.49
N ALA A 86 16.39 13.99 9.87
CA ALA A 86 17.67 13.32 9.65
C ALA A 86 18.34 12.94 10.98
N GLY A 87 18.33 13.85 11.97
CA GLY A 87 18.85 13.58 13.31
C GLY A 87 18.19 12.36 13.97
N CYS A 88 16.89 12.13 13.74
CA CYS A 88 16.20 10.93 14.21
C CYS A 88 16.73 9.64 13.55
N LEU A 89 17.10 9.71 12.27
CA LEU A 89 17.48 8.56 11.45
C LEU A 89 18.99 8.27 11.41
N ILE A 90 19.87 9.18 11.84
CA ILE A 90 21.33 8.97 11.77
C ILE A 90 21.99 8.66 13.12
N GLY A 91 21.22 8.65 14.23
CA GLY A 91 21.71 8.23 15.56
C GLY A 91 22.68 9.21 16.25
N GLY A 92 22.71 10.47 15.86
CA GLY A 92 23.75 11.43 16.24
C GLY A 92 23.51 12.26 17.50
N GLY A 93 23.40 11.67 18.71
CA GLY A 93 23.79 12.48 19.88
C GLY A 93 23.32 12.15 21.30
N THR A 94 22.41 11.22 21.57
CA THR A 94 22.14 10.78 22.97
C THR A 94 21.53 9.37 23.03
N ASN A 95 22.36 8.32 23.14
CA ASN A 95 21.98 6.94 23.52
C ASN A 95 20.65 6.36 22.97
N GLN A 96 20.22 6.75 21.77
CA GLN A 96 18.97 6.33 21.15
C GLN A 96 19.23 6.02 19.68
N ASP A 97 19.18 4.74 19.35
CA ASP A 97 19.26 4.22 17.99
C ASP A 97 18.17 4.83 17.07
N LEU A 98 18.38 4.69 15.75
CA LEU A 98 17.47 4.97 14.63
C LEU A 98 15.98 5.11 15.04
N ARG A 99 15.52 6.33 15.32
CA ARG A 99 14.14 6.59 15.75
C ARG A 99 13.20 6.69 14.57
N VAL A 100 12.49 5.60 14.32
CA VAL A 100 11.41 5.51 13.32
C VAL A 100 10.08 5.99 13.87
N ALA A 101 9.13 6.35 13.00
CA ALA A 101 7.81 6.82 13.37
C ALA A 101 6.87 5.66 13.77
N SER A 102 5.96 5.84 14.71
CA SER A 102 5.02 4.78 15.13
C SER A 102 3.75 5.35 15.73
N MET A 103 2.60 4.72 15.47
CA MET A 103 1.34 5.00 16.20
C MET A 103 1.21 4.19 17.48
N MET A 104 2.16 3.29 17.77
CA MET A 104 2.30 2.64 19.06
C MET A 104 3.23 3.46 19.94
N GLN A 105 2.71 4.08 21.00
CA GLN A 105 3.52 4.88 21.92
C GLN A 105 4.52 4.01 22.68
N ASN A 106 5.81 4.31 22.59
CA ASN A 106 6.88 3.61 23.30
C ASN A 106 8.14 4.49 23.41
N LYS A 107 9.20 3.98 24.05
CA LYS A 107 10.43 4.74 24.32
C LYS A 107 11.43 4.79 23.15
N VAL A 108 11.25 3.93 22.14
CA VAL A 108 12.21 3.69 21.05
C VAL A 108 11.77 4.24 19.68
N THR A 109 10.53 4.74 19.56
CA THR A 109 10.00 5.33 18.32
C THR A 109 9.47 6.75 18.53
N SER A 110 9.39 7.52 17.45
CA SER A 110 8.73 8.82 17.41
C SER A 110 7.21 8.66 17.23
N TYR A 111 6.42 9.12 18.20
CA TYR A 111 4.98 8.86 18.24
C TYR A 111 4.17 9.69 17.23
N ILE A 112 3.25 9.04 16.52
CA ILE A 112 2.18 9.64 15.71
C ILE A 112 0.87 9.38 16.45
N ASP A 113 0.07 10.43 16.69
CA ASP A 113 -1.27 10.25 17.25
C ASP A 113 -2.22 9.68 16.17
N PRO A 114 -2.76 8.45 16.32
CA PRO A 114 -3.71 7.89 15.36
C PRO A 114 -5.02 8.69 15.29
N ASN A 115 -5.35 9.48 16.33
CA ASN A 115 -6.52 10.35 16.36
C ASN A 115 -6.31 11.71 15.67
N SER A 116 -5.11 11.99 15.17
CA SER A 116 -4.82 13.23 14.44
C SER A 116 -5.46 13.31 13.04
N ALA A 117 -6.08 12.22 12.57
CA ALA A 117 -6.88 12.12 11.36
C ALA A 117 -7.97 11.03 11.51
N ASP A 118 -8.99 11.11 10.68
CA ASP A 118 -10.06 10.11 10.58
C ASP A 118 -9.71 9.01 9.58
N VAL A 119 -8.96 9.38 8.53
CA VAL A 119 -8.59 8.52 7.41
C VAL A 119 -7.09 8.54 7.19
N TRP A 120 -6.49 7.36 7.05
CA TRP A 120 -5.06 7.18 6.83
C TRP A 120 -4.78 6.45 5.53
N ILE A 121 -3.92 7.03 4.70
CA ILE A 121 -3.51 6.47 3.41
C ILE A 121 -2.15 5.77 3.57
N MET A 122 -2.05 4.52 3.10
CA MET A 122 -0.85 3.68 3.16
C MET A 122 -0.58 2.97 1.82
N GLU A 123 0.56 2.30 1.70
CA GLU A 123 0.92 1.53 0.51
C GLU A 123 1.80 0.32 0.84
N GLU A 124 1.62 -0.76 0.08
CA GLU A 124 2.52 -1.90 0.02
C GLU A 124 3.12 -2.06 -1.39
N PRO A 125 4.43 -2.37 -1.54
CA PRO A 125 5.44 -2.36 -0.48
C PRO A 125 5.63 -0.94 0.06
N THR A 126 5.81 -0.83 1.38
CA THR A 126 6.12 0.45 2.01
C THR A 126 7.43 0.97 1.44
N LYS A 127 7.57 2.25 1.10
CA LYS A 127 8.88 2.81 0.69
C LYS A 127 9.79 3.13 1.90
N ARG A 128 9.59 2.40 3.00
CA ARG A 128 10.31 2.48 4.29
C ARG A 128 11.15 1.23 4.48
N GLY A 129 12.33 1.41 5.08
CA GLY A 129 13.20 0.30 5.50
C GLY A 129 13.35 -0.80 4.46
N ALA A 130 13.07 -2.05 4.84
CA ALA A 130 13.14 -3.21 3.96
C ALA A 130 12.25 -3.12 2.71
N GLY A 131 11.11 -2.42 2.78
CA GLY A 131 10.23 -2.26 1.64
C GLY A 131 10.78 -1.32 0.56
N GLN A 132 11.62 -0.34 0.94
CA GLN A 132 12.34 0.50 -0.02
C GLN A 132 13.33 -0.34 -0.84
N VAL A 133 14.11 -1.17 -0.15
CA VAL A 133 15.08 -2.09 -0.79
C VAL A 133 14.36 -3.07 -1.70
N ASN A 134 13.25 -3.68 -1.25
CA ASN A 134 12.40 -4.53 -2.08
C ASN A 134 11.98 -3.82 -3.36
N ARG A 135 11.46 -2.59 -3.25
CA ARG A 135 10.96 -1.83 -4.39
C ARG A 135 12.07 -1.52 -5.41
N VAL A 136 13.28 -1.19 -4.96
CA VAL A 136 14.38 -0.85 -5.86
C VAL A 136 15.02 -2.10 -6.45
N ILE A 137 15.42 -3.06 -5.60
CA ILE A 137 16.23 -4.21 -6.03
C ILE A 137 15.36 -5.31 -6.62
N GLU A 138 14.32 -5.75 -5.91
CA GLU A 138 13.53 -6.92 -6.35
C GLU A 138 12.72 -6.64 -7.63
N GLN A 139 12.35 -5.38 -7.88
CA GLN A 139 11.66 -5.00 -9.11
C GLN A 139 12.62 -4.77 -10.30
N ASN A 140 13.92 -4.55 -10.06
CA ASN A 140 14.89 -4.20 -11.09
C ASN A 140 16.13 -5.11 -11.06
N ARG A 141 15.97 -6.38 -10.71
CA ARG A 141 17.09 -7.33 -10.59
C ARG A 141 17.91 -7.46 -11.87
N SER A 142 17.28 -7.31 -13.04
CA SER A 142 17.99 -7.34 -14.32
C SER A 142 19.05 -6.24 -14.45
N ALA A 143 18.83 -5.08 -13.82
CA ALA A 143 19.82 -3.99 -13.77
C ALA A 143 21.05 -4.34 -12.92
N PHE A 144 20.96 -5.38 -12.10
CA PHE A 144 22.05 -5.92 -11.28
C PHE A 144 22.57 -7.27 -11.82
N ASN A 145 22.27 -7.61 -13.08
CA ASN A 145 22.64 -8.87 -13.72
C ASN A 145 22.10 -10.12 -12.98
N ASP A 146 20.91 -10.02 -12.39
CA ASP A 146 20.25 -11.13 -11.68
C ASP A 146 18.80 -11.31 -12.19
N GLU A 147 18.20 -12.44 -11.87
CA GLU A 147 16.82 -12.78 -12.23
C GLU A 147 15.84 -12.52 -11.09
N LEU A 148 14.59 -12.21 -11.44
CA LEU A 148 13.47 -12.12 -10.49
C LEU A 148 13.43 -13.31 -9.52
N ASN A 149 13.36 -13.02 -8.22
CA ASN A 149 13.29 -14.02 -7.16
C ASN A 149 12.00 -13.89 -6.34
N PRO A 150 10.89 -14.54 -6.77
CA PRO A 150 9.61 -14.43 -6.07
C PRO A 150 9.65 -14.87 -4.61
N LYS A 151 10.56 -15.78 -4.23
CA LYS A 151 10.71 -16.24 -2.84
C LYS A 151 11.31 -15.15 -1.97
N ALA A 152 12.43 -14.55 -2.39
CA ALA A 152 13.03 -13.41 -1.69
C ALA A 152 12.05 -12.23 -1.60
N ALA A 153 11.33 -11.94 -2.69
CA ALA A 153 10.28 -10.92 -2.66
C ALA A 153 9.18 -11.25 -1.62
N ALA A 154 8.71 -12.50 -1.52
CA ALA A 154 7.70 -12.87 -0.52
C ALA A 154 8.23 -12.77 0.92
N GLU A 155 9.48 -13.18 1.17
CA GLU A 155 10.14 -13.02 2.47
C GLU A 155 10.29 -11.55 2.86
N THR A 156 10.70 -10.69 1.93
CA THR A 156 10.80 -9.24 2.19
C THR A 156 9.43 -8.61 2.42
N HIS A 157 8.40 -9.03 1.68
CA HIS A 157 7.00 -8.67 1.94
C HIS A 157 6.56 -9.06 3.34
N SER A 158 7.04 -10.18 3.88
CA SER A 158 6.75 -10.59 5.24
C SER A 158 7.36 -9.63 6.27
N VAL A 159 8.61 -9.21 6.08
CA VAL A 159 9.31 -8.31 7.02
C VAL A 159 8.57 -6.97 7.15
N TYR A 160 8.32 -6.27 6.04
CA TYR A 160 7.71 -4.94 6.15
C TYR A 160 6.22 -5.00 6.51
N ARG A 161 5.51 -6.11 6.25
CA ARG A 161 4.11 -6.28 6.73
C ARG A 161 4.05 -6.38 8.24
N THR A 162 5.00 -7.07 8.85
CA THR A 162 5.12 -7.13 10.31
C THR A 162 5.37 -5.73 10.88
N ASP A 163 6.33 -5.00 10.32
CA ASP A 163 6.63 -3.62 10.70
C ASP A 163 5.41 -2.69 10.55
N GLU A 164 4.79 -2.67 9.36
CA GLU A 164 3.62 -1.85 9.06
C GLU A 164 2.44 -2.15 10.01
N PHE A 165 2.18 -3.44 10.26
CA PHE A 165 1.06 -3.84 11.10
C PHE A 165 1.26 -3.40 12.54
N LEU A 166 2.43 -3.68 13.12
CA LEU A 166 2.72 -3.38 14.52
C LEU A 166 2.78 -1.86 14.78
N ARG A 167 3.37 -1.10 13.86
CA ARG A 167 3.55 0.35 14.04
C ARG A 167 2.32 1.17 13.70
N PHE A 168 1.53 0.75 12.71
CA PHE A 168 0.48 1.60 12.15
C PHE A 168 -0.89 0.93 12.11
N ARG A 169 -1.05 -0.18 11.38
CA ARG A 169 -2.39 -0.73 11.14
C ARG A 169 -3.08 -1.23 12.41
N LYS A 170 -2.35 -1.85 13.33
CA LYS A 170 -2.92 -2.34 14.59
C LYS A 170 -3.47 -1.18 15.44
N PRO A 171 -2.68 -0.13 15.76
CA PRO A 171 -3.21 1.06 16.44
C PRO A 171 -4.40 1.72 15.70
N LEU A 172 -4.36 1.81 14.37
CA LEU A 172 -5.46 2.39 13.59
C LEU A 172 -6.75 1.57 13.68
N ARG A 173 -6.63 0.23 13.67
CA ARG A 173 -7.76 -0.69 13.88
C ARG A 173 -8.35 -0.54 15.27
N GLU A 174 -7.50 -0.53 16.29
CA GLU A 174 -7.90 -0.37 17.69
C GLU A 174 -8.58 0.99 17.96
N ASN A 175 -8.22 2.02 17.21
CA ASN A 175 -8.83 3.36 17.27
C ASN A 175 -9.97 3.59 16.25
N ASN A 176 -10.47 2.52 15.61
CA ASN A 176 -11.58 2.55 14.64
C ASN A 176 -11.41 3.57 13.48
N LYS A 177 -10.18 3.79 13.02
CA LYS A 177 -9.87 4.72 11.92
C LYS A 177 -10.20 4.12 10.55
N ILE A 178 -10.35 4.97 9.53
CA ILE A 178 -10.41 4.48 8.14
C ILE A 178 -8.99 4.26 7.66
N ILE A 179 -8.74 3.09 7.08
CA ILE A 179 -7.46 2.79 6.43
C ILE A 179 -7.73 2.60 4.94
N ILE A 180 -6.97 3.29 4.09
CA ILE A 180 -6.98 3.10 2.63
C ILE A 180 -5.57 2.75 2.19
N ARG A 181 -5.40 1.63 1.50
CA ARG A 181 -4.07 1.11 1.16
C ARG A 181 -3.97 0.80 -0.32
N SER A 182 -2.84 1.20 -0.91
CA SER A 182 -2.45 0.73 -2.24
C SER A 182 -1.80 -0.64 -2.11
N ARG A 183 -2.47 -1.68 -2.61
CA ARG A 183 -2.03 -3.10 -2.51
C ARG A 183 -1.95 -3.63 -1.06
N SER A 184 -1.78 -4.95 -0.92
CA SER A 184 -1.71 -5.68 0.35
C SER A 184 -1.15 -7.10 0.14
N GLU A 185 -1.46 -8.07 1.01
CA GLU A 185 -1.23 -9.52 0.86
C GLU A 185 -1.79 -10.15 -0.42
N GLU A 186 -2.67 -9.42 -1.10
CA GLU A 186 -3.09 -9.71 -2.45
C GLU A 186 -1.91 -9.77 -3.45
N SER A 187 -0.75 -9.17 -3.13
CA SER A 187 0.51 -9.24 -3.90
C SER A 187 0.96 -10.68 -4.23
N ALA A 188 0.40 -11.68 -3.57
CA ALA A 188 0.44 -13.07 -3.99
C ALA A 188 0.09 -13.27 -5.48
N CYS A 189 -0.74 -12.41 -6.07
CA CYS A 189 -1.03 -12.33 -7.50
C CYS A 189 0.24 -12.24 -8.36
N TYR A 190 1.31 -11.63 -7.83
CA TYR A 190 2.60 -11.48 -8.50
C TYR A 190 3.58 -12.61 -8.15
N GLN A 191 3.54 -13.12 -6.92
CA GLN A 191 4.62 -13.97 -6.39
C GLN A 191 4.35 -15.47 -6.52
N ARG A 192 3.08 -15.89 -6.65
CA ARG A 192 2.71 -17.31 -6.51
C ARG A 192 3.05 -18.13 -7.74
N TYR A 193 3.57 -19.34 -7.51
CA TYR A 193 3.91 -20.34 -8.53
C TYR A 193 2.84 -20.46 -9.62
N ASN A 194 3.30 -20.47 -10.88
CA ASN A 194 2.54 -20.89 -12.04
C ASN A 194 3.45 -21.71 -12.94
N PHE A 195 3.01 -22.92 -13.31
CA PHE A 195 3.82 -23.85 -14.10
C PHE A 195 4.30 -23.27 -15.44
N PHE A 196 3.49 -22.43 -16.08
CA PHE A 196 3.79 -21.89 -17.41
C PHE A 196 4.53 -20.57 -17.35
N TYR A 197 4.08 -19.62 -16.51
CA TYR A 197 4.55 -18.23 -16.55
C TYR A 197 5.39 -17.81 -15.34
N LEU A 198 5.42 -18.59 -14.25
CA LEU A 198 6.19 -18.25 -13.04
C LEU A 198 6.70 -19.51 -12.32
N LYS A 199 7.62 -20.22 -12.98
CA LYS A 199 8.18 -21.50 -12.52
C LYS A 199 8.93 -21.40 -11.19
N LYS A 200 9.61 -20.28 -10.93
CA LYS A 200 10.29 -19.97 -9.66
C LYS A 200 9.35 -19.33 -8.62
N GLY A 201 8.05 -19.30 -8.89
CA GLY A 201 7.08 -18.68 -7.99
C GLY A 201 6.89 -19.43 -6.68
N VAL A 202 6.39 -18.73 -5.68
CA VAL A 202 6.27 -19.24 -4.31
C VAL A 202 5.09 -20.19 -4.18
N HIS A 203 5.26 -21.35 -3.53
CA HIS A 203 4.16 -22.28 -3.23
C HIS A 203 3.19 -21.74 -2.16
N LYS A 204 1.93 -22.22 -2.19
CA LYS A 204 0.83 -21.61 -1.44
C LYS A 204 1.05 -21.72 0.06
N ASN A 205 1.44 -22.91 0.49
CA ASN A 205 1.58 -23.21 1.90
C ASN A 205 2.75 -22.43 2.49
N TYR A 206 3.86 -22.35 1.75
CA TYR A 206 5.01 -21.53 2.13
C TYR A 206 4.66 -20.04 2.21
N TYR A 207 4.02 -19.49 1.18
CA TYR A 207 3.57 -18.09 1.19
C TYR A 207 2.74 -17.78 2.44
N LEU A 208 1.72 -18.61 2.71
CA LEU A 208 0.85 -18.41 3.87
C LEU A 208 1.59 -18.60 5.21
N GLN A 209 2.73 -19.28 5.27
CA GLN A 209 3.49 -19.54 6.49
C GLN A 209 4.48 -18.43 6.88
N LEU A 210 4.74 -17.46 6.00
CA LEU A 210 5.61 -16.33 6.32
C LEU A 210 4.93 -15.42 7.36
N GLU A 211 5.68 -14.95 8.36
CA GLU A 211 5.14 -14.31 9.56
C GLU A 211 4.24 -13.11 9.27
N GLY A 212 4.71 -12.16 8.48
CA GLY A 212 3.92 -10.99 8.09
C GLY A 212 2.70 -11.36 7.23
N HIS A 213 2.72 -12.50 6.53
CA HIS A 213 1.56 -12.99 5.79
C HIS A 213 0.55 -13.64 6.74
N LYS A 214 0.98 -14.34 7.80
CA LYS A 214 0.09 -14.81 8.87
C LYS A 214 -0.66 -13.62 9.48
N ILE A 215 0.08 -12.58 9.86
CA ILE A 215 -0.48 -11.33 10.42
C ILE A 215 -1.52 -10.73 9.47
N ALA A 216 -1.17 -10.60 8.19
CA ALA A 216 -2.06 -10.04 7.18
C ALA A 216 -3.34 -10.86 6.99
N PHE A 217 -3.26 -12.18 6.90
CA PHE A 217 -4.43 -13.04 6.74
C PHE A 217 -5.23 -13.26 8.03
N ALA A 218 -4.64 -13.06 9.21
CA ALA A 218 -5.36 -12.98 10.49
C ALA A 218 -6.12 -11.64 10.60
N ASN A 219 -5.59 -10.58 9.98
CA ASN A 219 -6.13 -9.23 10.02
C ASN A 219 -6.35 -8.67 8.61
N PRO A 220 -7.15 -9.33 7.75
CA PRO A 220 -7.32 -8.92 6.37
C PRO A 220 -8.02 -7.55 6.29
N PRO A 221 -7.96 -6.84 5.15
CA PRO A 221 -8.80 -5.67 4.93
C PRO A 221 -10.28 -6.04 5.06
N THR A 222 -11.14 -5.05 5.31
CA THR A 222 -12.59 -5.28 5.25
C THR A 222 -13.04 -5.39 3.79
N ASN A 223 -12.43 -4.59 2.90
CA ASN A 223 -12.79 -4.52 1.49
C ASN A 223 -11.56 -4.59 0.59
N LEU A 224 -11.71 -5.30 -0.54
CA LEU A 224 -10.77 -5.30 -1.66
C LEU A 224 -11.46 -4.69 -2.87
N PHE A 225 -10.98 -3.52 -3.27
CA PHE A 225 -11.38 -2.85 -4.50
C PHE A 225 -10.37 -3.22 -5.58
N VAL A 226 -10.77 -4.12 -6.46
CA VAL A 226 -9.95 -4.70 -7.51
C VAL A 226 -10.26 -3.99 -8.83
N VAL A 227 -9.33 -3.23 -9.36
CA VAL A 227 -9.43 -2.60 -10.68
C VAL A 227 -8.71 -3.50 -11.67
N SER A 228 -9.44 -4.20 -12.54
CA SER A 228 -8.87 -5.20 -13.45
C SER A 228 -9.50 -5.19 -14.82
N GLY A 229 -8.78 -5.74 -15.80
CA GLY A 229 -9.32 -6.03 -17.12
C GLY A 229 -10.17 -7.30 -17.07
N PRO A 230 -10.72 -7.72 -18.22
CA PRO A 230 -11.48 -8.96 -18.30
C PRO A 230 -10.56 -10.18 -18.09
N LYS A 231 -11.12 -11.34 -17.74
CA LYS A 231 -10.36 -12.56 -17.38
C LYS A 231 -9.55 -13.16 -18.53
N ASP A 232 -9.90 -12.81 -19.75
CA ASP A 232 -9.35 -13.23 -21.04
C ASP A 232 -8.45 -12.16 -21.68
N TRP A 233 -7.99 -11.18 -20.88
CA TRP A 233 -7.03 -10.17 -21.28
C TRP A 233 -5.83 -10.76 -22.03
N THR A 234 -5.52 -10.18 -23.19
CA THR A 234 -4.45 -10.65 -24.06
C THR A 234 -3.17 -9.84 -23.86
N VAL A 235 -2.06 -10.34 -24.43
CA VAL A 235 -0.79 -9.58 -24.49
C VAL A 235 -0.97 -8.27 -25.25
N SER A 236 -1.77 -8.27 -26.33
CA SER A 236 -2.04 -7.05 -27.11
C SER A 236 -2.78 -6.00 -26.28
N ASP A 237 -3.78 -6.43 -25.51
CA ASP A 237 -4.54 -5.53 -24.64
C ASP A 237 -3.63 -4.87 -23.59
N TYR A 238 -2.73 -5.64 -22.97
CA TYR A 238 -1.76 -5.10 -22.02
C TYR A 238 -0.80 -4.11 -22.69
N LEU A 239 -0.25 -4.46 -23.86
CA LEU A 239 0.71 -3.59 -24.56
C LEU A 239 0.08 -2.28 -25.00
N LYS A 240 -1.18 -2.31 -25.47
CA LYS A 240 -1.93 -1.10 -25.80
C LYS A 240 -2.14 -0.22 -24.57
N LEU A 241 -2.61 -0.80 -23.47
CA LEU A 241 -2.81 -0.06 -22.22
C LEU A 241 -1.50 0.52 -21.67
N LYS A 242 -0.41 -0.25 -21.76
CA LYS A 242 0.93 0.19 -21.39
C LYS A 242 1.33 1.40 -22.23
N GLN A 243 1.16 1.37 -23.55
CA GLN A 243 1.48 2.51 -24.42
C GLN A 243 0.69 3.76 -24.03
N GLU A 244 -0.60 3.62 -23.71
CA GLU A 244 -1.46 4.73 -23.30
C GLU A 244 -1.06 5.35 -21.95
N ARG A 245 -0.60 4.53 -21.00
CA ARG A 245 -0.41 4.94 -19.59
C ARG A 245 1.05 5.16 -19.18
N SER A 246 2.00 4.93 -20.07
CA SER A 246 3.43 4.98 -19.74
C SER A 246 4.11 6.19 -20.35
N ASN A 247 3.83 7.36 -19.80
CA ASN A 247 4.43 8.60 -20.28
C ASN A 247 5.93 8.67 -19.90
N GLY A 248 6.82 8.23 -20.79
CA GLY A 248 8.27 8.45 -20.72
C GLY A 248 9.02 7.87 -19.53
N ARG A 249 8.40 6.96 -18.76
CA ARG A 249 9.00 6.39 -17.55
C ARG A 249 9.69 5.05 -17.81
N ASP A 250 10.66 4.74 -16.96
CA ASP A 250 11.28 3.42 -16.93
C ASP A 250 10.29 2.36 -16.43
N PHE A 251 10.45 1.16 -16.99
CA PHE A 251 9.70 -0.03 -16.61
C PHE A 251 10.55 -0.95 -15.77
N ASP A 252 9.94 -1.46 -14.71
CA ASP A 252 10.55 -2.52 -13.92
C ASP A 252 10.49 -3.88 -14.66
N ASP A 253 11.15 -4.90 -14.10
CA ASP A 253 11.25 -6.23 -14.72
C ASP A 253 9.88 -6.92 -14.89
N HIS A 254 8.92 -6.65 -13.99
CA HIS A 254 7.58 -7.19 -14.09
C HIS A 254 6.78 -6.51 -15.20
N GLU A 255 6.91 -5.20 -15.36
CA GLU A 255 6.23 -4.41 -16.39
C GLU A 255 6.79 -4.62 -17.80
N LYS A 256 8.03 -5.11 -17.91
CA LYS A 256 8.62 -5.53 -19.18
C LYS A 256 8.03 -6.85 -19.71
N ASN A 257 7.48 -7.70 -18.83
CA ASN A 257 6.97 -9.02 -19.21
C ASN A 257 5.44 -9.04 -19.40
N ALA A 258 5.00 -8.83 -20.65
CA ALA A 258 3.57 -8.77 -20.98
C ALA A 258 2.79 -10.07 -20.66
N SER A 259 3.36 -11.24 -20.96
CA SER A 259 2.72 -12.54 -20.67
C SER A 259 2.53 -12.76 -19.17
N TYR A 260 3.48 -12.30 -18.36
CA TYR A 260 3.37 -12.30 -16.91
C TYR A 260 2.24 -11.38 -16.43
N GLN A 261 2.12 -10.17 -17.00
CA GLN A 261 1.05 -9.23 -16.63
C GLN A 261 -0.35 -9.74 -16.98
N VAL A 262 -0.48 -10.48 -18.09
CA VAL A 262 -1.72 -11.20 -18.43
C VAL A 262 -2.07 -12.24 -17.35
N LEU A 263 -1.10 -13.02 -16.87
CA LEU A 263 -1.33 -13.94 -15.75
C LEU A 263 -1.79 -13.20 -14.49
N VAL A 264 -1.12 -12.10 -14.14
CA VAL A 264 -1.45 -11.29 -12.96
C VAL A 264 -2.89 -10.77 -13.06
N ASN A 265 -3.28 -10.18 -14.19
CA ASN A 265 -4.64 -9.71 -14.41
C ASN A 265 -5.66 -10.85 -14.29
N LYS A 266 -5.39 -12.02 -14.87
CA LYS A 266 -6.28 -13.19 -14.73
C LYS A 266 -6.51 -13.59 -13.28
N ARG A 267 -5.53 -13.40 -12.40
CA ARG A 267 -5.70 -13.66 -10.95
C ARG A 267 -6.62 -12.64 -10.29
N TYR A 268 -6.52 -11.35 -10.67
CA TYR A 268 -7.42 -10.30 -10.19
C TYR A 268 -8.86 -10.45 -10.74
N ALA A 269 -8.99 -10.74 -12.03
CA ALA A 269 -10.26 -10.81 -12.74
C ALA A 269 -11.09 -12.08 -12.44
N THR A 270 -10.56 -13.02 -11.66
CA THR A 270 -11.22 -14.30 -11.34
C THR A 270 -11.27 -14.55 -9.83
N ASN A 271 -11.92 -15.65 -9.42
CA ASN A 271 -12.04 -16.05 -8.02
C ASN A 271 -10.73 -16.53 -7.37
N TRP A 272 -9.58 -16.31 -8.02
CA TRP A 272 -8.28 -16.73 -7.51
C TRP A 272 -7.96 -16.03 -6.19
N LEU A 273 -8.25 -14.73 -6.11
CA LEU A 273 -8.00 -13.92 -4.91
C LEU A 273 -8.87 -14.37 -3.73
N GLU A 274 -10.15 -14.60 -3.96
CA GLU A 274 -11.10 -15.11 -2.97
C GLU A 274 -10.67 -16.49 -2.45
N LYS A 275 -10.16 -17.37 -3.32
CA LYS A 275 -9.62 -18.67 -2.92
C LYS A 275 -8.38 -18.53 -2.03
N LEU A 276 -7.53 -17.54 -2.30
CA LEU A 276 -6.36 -17.25 -1.48
C LEU A 276 -6.80 -16.76 -0.09
N TYR A 277 -7.66 -15.73 -0.04
CA TYR A 277 -8.17 -15.19 1.22
C TYR A 277 -8.96 -16.24 1.99
N LYS A 278 -9.82 -17.03 1.35
CA LYS A 278 -10.59 -18.10 2.03
C LYS A 278 -9.68 -19.11 2.70
N LYS A 279 -8.54 -19.44 2.09
CA LYS A 279 -7.57 -20.34 2.71
C LYS A 279 -6.78 -19.66 3.84
N GLY A 280 -6.29 -18.43 3.60
CA GLY A 280 -5.48 -17.70 4.57
C GLY A 280 -6.25 -17.34 5.83
N THR A 281 -7.41 -16.71 5.66
CA THR A 281 -8.30 -16.28 6.76
C THR A 281 -8.78 -17.47 7.58
N LYS A 282 -9.26 -18.55 6.94
CA LYS A 282 -9.63 -19.80 7.64
C LYS A 282 -8.47 -20.35 8.48
N LYS A 283 -7.24 -20.27 7.98
CA LYS A 283 -6.06 -20.82 8.68
C LYS A 283 -5.68 -20.00 9.92
N TYR A 284 -5.91 -18.69 9.90
CA TYR A 284 -5.43 -17.76 10.92
C TYR A 284 -6.55 -17.01 11.65
N GLY A 285 -7.80 -17.45 11.55
CA GLY A 285 -8.94 -16.87 12.26
C GLY A 285 -9.41 -15.51 11.74
N GLY A 286 -8.98 -15.10 10.54
CA GLY A 286 -9.40 -13.84 9.92
C GLY A 286 -10.82 -13.91 9.33
N THR A 287 -11.41 -12.73 9.06
CA THR A 287 -12.70 -12.60 8.38
C THR A 287 -12.49 -12.34 6.89
N MET A 288 -13.27 -13.00 6.03
CA MET A 288 -13.14 -12.77 4.58
C MET A 288 -13.43 -11.31 4.20
N PRO A 289 -12.55 -10.66 3.40
CA PRO A 289 -12.84 -9.35 2.84
C PRO A 289 -13.98 -9.44 1.82
N GLU A 290 -14.76 -8.37 1.70
CA GLU A 290 -15.64 -8.18 0.56
C GLU A 290 -14.82 -7.77 -0.68
N VAL A 291 -14.95 -8.52 -1.77
CA VAL A 291 -14.22 -8.24 -3.02
C VAL A 291 -15.17 -7.57 -4.00
N THR A 292 -14.86 -6.34 -4.39
CA THR A 292 -15.57 -5.58 -5.44
C THR A 292 -14.62 -5.38 -6.61
N ARG A 293 -15.07 -5.67 -7.84
CA ARG A 293 -14.28 -5.52 -9.06
C ARG A 293 -14.79 -4.35 -9.89
N PHE A 294 -13.87 -3.53 -10.38
CA PHE A 294 -14.10 -2.39 -11.25
C PHE A 294 -13.39 -2.63 -12.58
N ASN A 295 -14.01 -2.24 -13.68
CA ASN A 295 -13.43 -2.41 -15.01
C ASN A 295 -12.35 -1.35 -15.25
N LEU A 296 -11.10 -1.77 -15.50
CA LEU A 296 -9.98 -0.83 -15.69
C LEU A 296 -10.08 0.05 -16.94
N TYR A 297 -11.02 -0.28 -17.84
CA TYR A 297 -11.32 0.47 -19.06
C TYR A 297 -12.40 1.53 -18.87
N ASP A 298 -13.11 1.53 -17.74
CA ASP A 298 -14.01 2.61 -17.39
C ASP A 298 -13.22 3.90 -17.18
N THR A 299 -13.88 5.05 -17.34
CA THR A 299 -13.25 6.35 -17.10
C THR A 299 -12.92 6.53 -15.61
N GLU A 300 -11.99 7.44 -15.30
CA GLU A 300 -11.68 7.79 -13.91
C GLU A 300 -12.94 8.19 -13.13
N ASP A 301 -13.80 9.03 -13.71
CA ASP A 301 -15.03 9.49 -13.07
C ASP A 301 -16.01 8.36 -12.80
N GLU A 302 -16.15 7.42 -13.74
CA GLU A 302 -17.06 6.29 -13.60
C GLU A 302 -16.59 5.31 -12.51
N ILE A 303 -15.30 4.98 -12.46
CA ILE A 303 -14.73 4.14 -11.39
C ILE A 303 -14.90 4.84 -10.03
N ASN A 304 -14.62 6.15 -9.96
CA ASN A 304 -14.78 6.93 -8.74
C ASN A 304 -16.25 6.96 -8.27
N ARG A 305 -17.21 7.10 -9.18
CA ARG A 305 -18.65 7.02 -8.88
C ARG A 305 -19.02 5.65 -8.30
N GLN A 306 -18.64 4.56 -8.97
CA GLN A 306 -18.90 3.19 -8.49
C GLN A 306 -18.28 2.94 -7.11
N MET A 307 -17.04 3.38 -6.88
CA MET A 307 -16.39 3.28 -5.57
C MET A 307 -17.12 4.10 -4.50
N ALA A 308 -17.56 5.33 -4.83
CA ALA A 308 -18.29 6.18 -3.89
C ALA A 308 -19.65 5.60 -3.49
N GLU A 309 -20.38 5.00 -4.44
CA GLU A 309 -21.62 4.27 -4.17
C GLU A 309 -21.36 3.08 -3.25
N LYS A 310 -20.33 2.29 -3.55
CA LYS A 310 -19.96 1.15 -2.72
C LYS A 310 -19.58 1.57 -1.31
N ILE A 311 -18.80 2.63 -1.15
CA ILE A 311 -18.44 3.17 0.16
C ILE A 311 -19.66 3.68 0.90
N SER A 312 -20.59 4.36 0.22
CA SER A 312 -21.80 4.89 0.85
C SER A 312 -22.73 3.78 1.34
N SER A 313 -22.76 2.62 0.70
CA SER A 313 -23.51 1.45 1.18
C SER A 313 -22.93 0.78 2.44
N LEU A 314 -21.76 1.21 2.91
CA LEU A 314 -21.06 0.63 4.07
C LEU A 314 -21.16 1.52 5.32
N PHE A 315 -21.77 2.69 5.19
CA PHE A 315 -22.12 3.60 6.28
C PHE A 315 -23.60 3.45 6.61
#